data_AF-A0A7G2F3E9-F1
#
_entry.id   AF-A0A7G2F3E9-F1
#
_cell.length_a   1.000
_cell.length_b   1.000
_cell.length_c   1.000
_cell.angle_alpha   90.00
_cell.angle_beta   90.00
_cell.angle_gamma   90.00
#
_symmetry.space_group_name_H-M   'P 1'
#
loop_
_entity.id
_entity.type
_entity.pdbx_description
1 polymer ?
#
loop_
_entity_poly.entity_id
_entity_poly.type
_entity_poly.pdbx_seq_one_letter_code
_entity_poly.pdbx_strand_id
1 'polypeptide(L)'
;MELHGALVASPGMGHAVPILELGKHLLNHHGFDRVTVFLVTDDVSRSKSLIGKTLMEEDPKFVIRDDEEGITRDQVFSHGVRTAA
;
A
#
# COMPACT_ATOMS: atom_id res chain seq x y z
N MET A 1 -16.19 13.83 15.32
CA MET A 1 -15.97 12.41 15.03
C MET A 1 -14.83 12.39 14.03
N GLU A 2 -13.70 11.78 14.37
CA GLU A 2 -12.53 11.76 13.49
C GLU A 2 -12.69 10.65 12.45
N LEU A 3 -12.60 10.98 11.16
CA LEU A 3 -12.76 10.03 10.06
C LEU A 3 -11.39 9.44 9.69
N HIS A 4 -11.17 8.18 10.06
CA HIS A 4 -9.93 7.44 9.76
C HIS A 4 -10.16 6.41 8.65
N GLY A 5 -9.42 6.55 7.55
CA GLY A 5 -9.37 5.59 6.44
C GLY A 5 -8.19 4.64 6.52
N ALA A 6 -8.41 3.36 6.22
CA ALA A 6 -7.35 2.37 6.02
C ALA A 6 -7.36 1.89 4.57
N LEU A 7 -6.21 1.93 3.91
CA LEU A 7 -6.01 1.47 2.54
C LEU A 7 -4.99 0.33 2.54
N VAL A 8 -5.21 -0.69 1.72
CA VAL A 8 -4.26 -1.80 1.56
C VAL A 8 -3.90 -1.90 0.09
N ALA A 9 -2.60 -1.93 -0.20
CA ALA A 9 -2.08 -2.15 -1.54
C ALA A 9 -1.52 -3.57 -1.65
N SER A 10 -1.93 -4.29 -2.68
CA SER A 10 -1.32 -5.57 -3.07
C SER A 10 0.15 -5.38 -3.49
N PRO A 11 0.96 -6.47 -3.51
CA PRO A 11 2.35 -6.42 -3.95
C PRO A 11 2.57 -5.79 -5.32
N GLY A 12 3.53 -4.87 -5.37
CA GLY A 12 4.00 -4.24 -6.61
C GLY A 12 3.72 -2.75 -6.70
N MET A 13 4.61 -2.05 -7.41
CA MET A 13 4.57 -0.59 -7.59
C MET A 13 3.32 -0.09 -8.32
N GLY A 14 2.75 -0.90 -9.21
CA GLY A 14 1.52 -0.56 -9.94
C GLY A 14 0.28 -0.47 -9.04
N HIS A 15 0.30 -1.10 -7.87
CA HIS A 15 -0.76 -0.99 -6.85
C HIS A 15 -0.42 0.05 -5.79
N ALA A 16 0.85 0.14 -5.39
CA ALA A 16 1.32 1.07 -4.37
C ALA A 16 1.09 2.54 -4.75
N VAL A 17 1.47 2.94 -5.97
CA VAL A 17 1.41 4.35 -6.39
C VAL A 17 -0.01 4.89 -6.41
N PRO A 18 -1.01 4.24 -7.05
CA PRO A 18 -2.38 4.72 -7.03
C PRO A 18 -2.98 4.79 -5.62
N ILE A 19 -2.63 3.85 -4.74
CA ILE A 19 -3.15 3.82 -3.37
C ILE A 19 -2.58 4.96 -2.53
N LEU A 20 -1.29 5.27 -2.69
CA LEU A 20 -0.67 6.42 -2.02
C LEU A 20 -1.28 7.75 -2.49
N GLU A 21 -1.49 7.91 -3.80
CA GLU A 21 -2.14 9.10 -4.36
C GLU A 21 -3.59 9.24 -3.88
N LEU A 22 -4.35 8.14 -3.87
CA LEU A 22 -5.71 8.10 -3.34
C LEU A 22 -5.74 8.54 -1.87
N GLY A 23 -4.82 8.02 -1.06
CA GLY A 23 -4.78 8.35 0.37
C GLY A 23 -4.52 9.83 0.64
N LYS A 24 -3.64 10.48 -0.15
CA LYS A 24 -3.45 11.93 -0.11
C LYS A 24 -4.72 12.68 -0.51
N HIS A 25 -5.42 12.20 -1.54
CA HIS A 25 -6.66 12.83 -2.00
C HIS A 25 -7.76 12.75 -0.93
N LEU A 26 -7.88 11.62 -0.22
CA LEU A 26 -8.84 11.44 0.86
C LEU A 26 -8.58 12.43 2.02
N LEU A 27 -7.32 12.59 2.42
CA LEU A 27 -6.93 13.57 3.45
C LEU A 27 -7.23 15.02 3.03
N ASN A 28 -6.88 15.38 1.81
CA ASN A 28 -6.92 16.79 1.38
C ASN A 28 -8.31 17.24 0.90
N HIS A 29 -9.14 16.33 0.40
CA HIS A 29 -10.36 16.70 -0.33
C HIS A 29 -11.63 16.00 0.14
N HIS A 30 -11.55 14.92 0.94
CA HIS A 30 -12.74 14.13 1.32
C HIS A 30 -13.03 14.11 2.82
N GLY A 31 -12.39 14.99 3.59
CA GLY A 31 -12.69 15.16 5.02
C GLY A 31 -12.19 14.02 5.89
N PHE A 32 -11.20 13.24 5.43
CA PHE A 32 -10.50 12.30 6.29
C PHE A 32 -9.51 13.04 7.16
N ASP A 33 -9.60 12.85 8.47
CA ASP A 33 -8.65 13.41 9.42
C ASP A 33 -7.35 12.60 9.46
N ARG A 34 -7.42 11.32 9.08
CA ARG A 34 -6.28 10.40 9.06
C ARG A 34 -6.45 9.31 8.01
N VAL A 35 -5.37 8.95 7.33
CA VAL A 35 -5.29 7.80 6.42
C VAL A 35 -4.06 6.96 6.75
N THR A 36 -4.25 5.64 6.82
CA THR A 36 -3.17 4.68 6.96
C THR A 36 -3.13 3.76 5.76
N VAL A 37 -1.97 3.63 5.13
CA VAL A 37 -1.73 2.76 3.97
C VAL A 37 -0.87 1.58 4.40
N PHE A 38 -1.38 0.36 4.20
CA PHE A 38 -0.65 -0.89 4.38
C PHE A 38 -0.12 -1.35 3.02
N LEU A 39 1.19 -1.46 2.91
CA LEU A 39 1.86 -1.94 1.72
C LEU A 39 2.24 -3.40 1.94
N VAL A 40 1.62 -4.30 1.19
CA VAL A 40 2.06 -5.70 1.12
C VAL A 40 3.14 -5.74 0.03
N THR A 41 4.35 -6.17 0.34
CA THR A 41 5.49 -6.10 -0.60
C THR A 41 6.44 -7.27 -0.43
N ASP A 42 6.92 -7.82 -1.55
CA ASP A 42 7.93 -8.89 -1.58
C ASP A 42 9.38 -8.35 -1.53
N ASP A 43 9.57 -7.03 -1.63
CA ASP A 43 10.90 -6.40 -1.71
C ASP A 43 11.01 -5.24 -0.69
N VAL A 44 11.39 -5.60 0.54
CA VAL A 44 11.58 -4.70 1.70
C VAL A 44 12.56 -3.54 1.40
N SER A 45 13.50 -3.75 0.47
CA SER A 45 14.52 -2.76 0.12
C SER A 45 13.95 -1.62 -0.74
N ARG A 46 13.00 -1.91 -1.64
CA ARG A 46 12.31 -0.88 -2.43
C ARG A 46 11.23 -0.17 -1.63
N SER A 47 10.55 -0.84 -0.69
CA SER A 47 9.58 -0.22 0.22
C SER A 47 10.21 0.98 0.93
N LYS A 48 11.41 0.79 1.49
CA LYS A 48 12.15 1.84 2.20
C LYS A 48 12.46 3.08 1.35
N SER A 49 12.63 2.94 0.04
CA SER A 49 12.84 4.08 -0.86
C SER A 49 11.55 4.87 -1.10
N LEU A 50 10.40 4.21 -1.24
CA LEU A 50 9.10 4.91 -1.37
C LEU A 50 8.67 5.55 -0.06
N ILE A 51 8.84 4.80 1.04
CA ILE A 51 8.60 5.25 2.40
C ILE A 51 9.50 6.46 2.66
N GLY A 52 10.81 6.39 2.36
CA GLY A 52 11.74 7.51 2.54
C GLY A 52 11.39 8.78 1.75
N LYS A 53 10.73 8.66 0.59
CA LYS A 53 10.25 9.83 -0.19
C LYS A 53 8.98 10.43 0.38
N THR A 54 8.11 9.59 0.97
CA THR A 54 6.83 10.01 1.53
C THR A 54 6.97 10.50 2.97
N LEU A 55 7.88 9.92 3.76
CA LEU A 55 8.23 10.33 5.11
C LEU A 55 9.01 11.65 5.19
N MET A 56 9.47 12.20 4.07
CA MET A 56 9.99 13.58 4.04
C MET A 56 8.86 14.62 4.23
N GLU A 57 7.60 14.17 4.14
CA GLU A 57 6.41 14.88 4.58
C GLU A 57 5.91 14.14 5.82
N GLU A 58 6.42 14.52 7.01
CA GLU A 58 6.05 13.95 8.31
C GLU A 58 4.65 14.39 8.73
N ASP A 59 3.66 14.29 7.83
CA ASP A 59 2.29 14.62 8.16
C ASP A 59 1.71 13.49 9.03
N PRO A 60 1.41 13.75 10.33
CA PRO A 60 0.93 12.71 11.24
C PRO A 60 -0.43 12.13 10.82
N LYS A 61 -1.11 12.74 9.84
CA LYS A 61 -2.38 12.27 9.29
C LYS A 61 -2.17 11.22 8.19
N PHE A 62 -0.97 11.09 7.62
CA PHE A 62 -0.67 10.09 6.59
C PHE A 62 0.41 9.09 7.06
N VAL A 63 0.00 7.84 7.33
CA VAL A 63 0.90 6.81 7.87
C VAL A 63 1.03 5.65 6.89
N ILE A 64 2.25 5.23 6.57
CA ILE A 64 2.51 4.03 5.76
C ILE A 64 3.04 2.92 6.67
N ARG A 65 2.51 1.71 6.54
CA ARG A 65 2.95 0.50 7.23
C ARG A 65 3.30 -0.58 6.22
N ASP A 66 4.43 -1.25 6.43
CA ASP A 66 4.82 -2.43 5.67
C ASP A 66 4.21 -3.66 6.35
N ASP A 67 3.57 -4.54 5.57
CA ASP A 67 3.05 -5.82 6.05
C ASP A 67 3.96 -6.93 5.51
N GLU A 68 4.87 -7.42 6.36
CA GLU A 68 5.91 -8.40 6.01
C GLU A 68 5.38 -9.85 5.82
N GLU A 69 4.06 -10.07 5.89
CA GLU A 69 3.44 -11.36 5.56
C GLU A 69 3.36 -11.52 4.04
N GLY A 70 4.51 -11.79 3.44
CA GLY A 70 4.65 -12.14 2.03
C GLY A 70 3.88 -13.41 1.72
N ILE A 71 2.71 -13.29 1.08
CA ILE A 71 2.12 -14.40 0.33
C ILE A 71 3.11 -14.74 -0.80
N THR A 72 3.91 -15.78 -0.57
CA THR A 72 4.80 -16.37 -1.58
C THR A 72 4.04 -16.57 -2.89
N ARG A 73 4.65 -16.18 -4.01
CA ARG A 73 4.06 -16.23 -5.37
C ARG A 73 3.50 -17.62 -5.73
N ASP A 74 3.94 -18.66 -5.02
CA ASP A 74 3.47 -20.04 -5.14
C ASP A 74 2.02 -20.27 -4.64
N GLN A 75 1.47 -19.37 -3.82
CA GLN A 75 0.09 -19.51 -3.31
C GLN A 75 -0.98 -18.89 -4.23
N VAL A 76 -0.62 -18.01 -5.17
CA VAL A 76 -1.58 -17.31 -6.04
C VAL A 76 -1.95 -18.13 -7.30
N PHE A 77 -1.06 -19.02 -7.76
CA PHE A 77 -1.26 -19.77 -9.01
C PHE A 77 -1.84 -21.18 -8.86
N SER A 78 -2.20 -21.64 -7.64
CA SER A 78 -2.68 -23.02 -7.46
C SER A 78 -4.12 -23.29 -7.94
N HIS A 79 -4.88 -22.25 -8.33
CA HIS A 79 -6.29 -22.41 -8.73
C HIS A 79 -6.67 -21.84 -10.11
N GLY A 80 -5.71 -21.41 -10.94
CA GLY A 80 -6.04 -20.77 -12.22
C GLY A 80 -5.06 -21.02 -13.34
N VAL A 81 -5.51 -21.80 -14.32
CA VAL A 81 -4.97 -21.98 -15.69
C VAL A 81 -3.89 -23.06 -15.84
N ARG A 82 -4.37 -24.28 -16.04
CA ARG A 82 -3.71 -25.26 -16.91
C ARG A 82 -3.87 -24.80 -18.36
N THR A 83 -2.78 -24.48 -19.04
CA THR A 83 -2.73 -24.54 -20.51
C THR A 83 -1.68 -25.56 -20.89
N ALA A 84 -2.17 -26.69 -21.37
CA ALA A 84 -1.40 -27.71 -22.08
C ALA A 84 -1.36 -27.35 -23.56
N ALA A 85 -0.18 -27.38 -24.16
CA ALA A 85 0.17 -27.82 -25.52
C ALA A 85 1.56 -27.29 -25.87
#